data_AF-X8BD52-F1
#
_entry.id   AF-X8BD52-F1
#
_cell.length_a   1.000
_cell.length_b   1.000
_cell.length_c   1.000
_cell.angle_alpha   90.00
_cell.angle_beta   90.00
_cell.angle_gamma   90.00
#
_symmetry.space_group_name_H-M   'P 1'
#
loop_
_entity.id
_entity.type
_entity.pdbx_description
1 polymer ?
#
loop_
_entity_poly.entity_id
_entity_poly.type
_entity_poly.pdbx_seq_one_letter_code
_entity_poly.pdbx_strand_id
1 'polypeptide(L)'
;MRRRWLAWLRYTRTWESLCTLHGLTATLGERTLVPTLQSVRIGKTTDVLALRVVTGQSLTDWHKQSEALAAAWRADRITIRATAPGELRITLMRGDALADPIALPMPTTTTAVDVGSVRVGITETRRWWHLPLLGNHLLVAGATGAGKGSVLWSLIAGIAPAVKTGQVRLCVIDPKGGMELGAGRPMFTVFTHDATDSTLHLLRQLVEVMHARANRLRGKTRLHTPTSSEPLFVVVIDEIAALTAYVTDRRVRSEMEQLLGLLLSQGRAVGISLVAAVQDPAKDTLSVRQLFTVRIGLRLTEATQTAMVLGQGARDAGAECDRIADATPGVGYMMIDGTARPVRVRAFHVTDHDITTLAARFRAPRAATRPTRLTASALTPIGVSGDYCNDGPHAGVARHSRHNRHQHGGGSDGAPRVLDGVRIVVAASGIRWLLRQPHSTHGYRRVRPRSGGVDTVQ
;
A
#
# COMPACT_ATOMS: atom_id res chain seq x y z
N MET A 1 3.59 36.56 26.81
CA MET A 1 4.98 36.94 26.49
C MET A 1 5.84 35.80 25.95
N ARG A 2 5.96 34.63 26.62
CA ARG A 2 6.90 33.55 26.24
C ARG A 2 6.81 33.05 24.78
N ARG A 3 5.60 32.83 24.23
CA ARG A 3 5.43 32.31 22.85
C ARG A 3 5.79 33.33 21.74
N ARG A 4 5.47 34.62 21.92
CA ARG A 4 5.83 35.68 20.95
C ARG A 4 7.34 35.89 20.91
N TRP A 5 7.98 35.90 22.09
CA TRP A 5 9.42 35.97 22.19
C TRP A 5 10.11 34.76 21.54
N LEU A 6 9.62 33.53 21.78
CA LEU A 6 10.14 32.34 21.11
C LEU A 6 9.96 32.38 19.59
N ALA A 7 8.81 32.85 19.10
CA ALA A 7 8.57 33.01 17.66
C ALA A 7 9.57 33.98 17.02
N TRP A 8 9.81 35.13 17.67
CA TRP A 8 10.79 36.10 17.20
C TRP A 8 12.21 35.53 17.22
N LEU A 9 12.61 34.93 18.35
CA LEU A 9 13.95 34.39 18.54
C LEU A 9 14.28 33.25 17.57
N ARG A 10 13.36 32.31 17.38
CA ARG A 10 13.59 31.09 16.57
C ARG A 10 13.44 31.31 15.07
N TYR A 11 12.58 32.25 14.67
CA TYR A 11 12.14 32.36 13.27
C TYR A 11 12.27 33.78 12.75
N THR A 12 11.55 34.75 13.32
CA THR A 12 11.42 36.07 12.71
C THR A 12 12.74 36.84 12.63
N ARG A 13 13.59 36.75 13.66
CA ARG A 13 14.86 37.50 13.72
C ARG A 13 15.87 37.06 12.65
N THR A 14 15.87 35.79 12.27
CA THR A 14 16.86 35.20 11.36
C THR A 14 16.26 34.83 10.00
N TRP A 15 15.00 35.17 9.76
CA TRP A 15 14.23 34.70 8.59
C TRP A 15 14.91 35.05 7.27
N GLU A 16 15.28 36.32 7.10
CA GLU A 16 15.92 36.80 5.87
C GLU A 16 17.28 36.12 5.63
N SER A 17 18.17 36.13 6.62
CA SER A 17 19.48 35.48 6.51
C SER A 17 19.35 33.98 6.21
N LEU A 18 18.38 33.31 6.81
CA LEU A 18 18.11 31.90 6.57
C LEU A 18 17.62 31.68 5.14
N CYS A 19 16.63 32.44 4.65
CA CYS A 19 16.20 32.33 3.27
C CYS A 19 17.36 32.59 2.29
N THR A 20 18.22 33.56 2.55
CA THR A 20 19.38 33.87 1.71
C THR A 20 20.39 32.71 1.69
N LEU A 21 20.77 32.18 2.86
CA LEU A 21 21.75 31.09 2.96
C LEU A 21 21.27 29.77 2.35
N HIS A 22 19.96 29.55 2.29
CA HIS A 22 19.37 28.35 1.68
C HIS A 22 18.96 28.56 0.21
N GLY A 23 19.30 29.69 -0.42
CA GLY A 23 18.92 29.98 -1.81
C GLY A 23 17.41 30.11 -2.01
N LEU A 24 16.67 30.44 -0.95
CA LEU A 24 15.23 30.65 -0.94
C LEU A 24 14.88 32.13 -1.06
N THR A 25 15.67 32.90 -1.81
CA THR A 25 15.36 34.28 -2.21
C THR A 25 15.30 34.37 -3.74
N ALA A 26 14.81 35.48 -4.28
CA ALA A 26 14.86 35.76 -5.72
C ALA A 26 15.46 37.14 -5.97
N THR A 27 16.26 37.28 -7.03
CA THR A 27 16.89 38.56 -7.38
C THR A 27 16.10 39.23 -8.50
N LEU A 28 15.78 40.52 -8.34
CA LEU A 28 15.14 41.35 -9.36
C LEU A 28 15.92 42.66 -9.50
N GLY A 29 16.81 42.72 -10.50
CA GLY A 29 17.77 43.81 -10.64
C GLY A 29 18.73 43.84 -9.45
N GLU A 30 18.79 44.98 -8.75
CA GLU A 30 19.60 45.14 -7.54
C GLU A 30 18.88 44.73 -6.24
N ARG A 31 17.59 44.35 -6.32
CA ARG A 31 16.78 44.02 -5.14
C ARG A 31 16.72 42.52 -4.90
N THR A 32 16.92 42.12 -3.65
CA THR A 32 16.66 40.75 -3.18
C THR A 32 15.24 40.66 -2.63
N LEU A 33 14.44 39.77 -3.23
CA LEU A 33 13.08 39.45 -2.78
C LEU A 33 13.14 38.26 -1.81
N VAL A 34 12.62 38.48 -0.61
CA VAL A 34 12.60 37.48 0.46
C VAL A 34 11.16 36.97 0.64
N PRO A 35 10.94 35.65 0.78
CA PRO A 35 9.65 35.09 1.15
C PRO A 35 9.10 35.75 2.41
N THR A 36 7.80 35.98 2.49
CA THR A 36 7.19 36.65 3.65
C THR A 36 6.70 35.63 4.66
N LEU A 37 7.23 35.65 5.89
CA LEU A 37 6.72 34.86 7.00
C LEU A 37 5.42 35.51 7.54
N GLN A 38 4.26 34.95 7.19
CA GLN A 38 2.95 35.51 7.52
C GLN A 38 2.55 35.25 8.98
N SER A 39 2.82 34.05 9.49
CA SER A 39 2.50 33.71 10.89
C SER A 39 3.37 32.60 11.44
N VAL A 40 3.55 32.62 12.76
CA VAL A 40 4.25 31.59 13.53
C VAL A 40 3.39 31.16 14.71
N ARG A 41 3.12 29.86 14.82
CA ARG A 41 2.44 29.26 15.97
C ARG A 41 3.39 28.29 16.67
N ILE A 42 3.75 28.62 17.90
CA ILE A 42 4.59 27.77 18.76
C ILE A 42 3.72 26.77 19.52
N GLY A 43 3.98 25.49 19.35
CA GLY A 43 3.32 24.39 20.07
C GLY A 43 4.22 23.78 21.15
N LYS A 44 3.77 22.64 21.71
CA LYS A 44 4.57 21.91 22.72
C LYS A 44 5.73 21.15 22.08
N THR A 45 5.44 20.39 21.03
CA THR A 45 6.38 19.56 20.27
C THR A 45 6.41 19.92 18.78
N THR A 46 5.52 20.82 18.36
CA THR A 46 5.30 21.16 16.96
C THR A 46 5.11 22.65 16.78
N ASP A 47 5.92 23.26 15.91
CA ASP A 47 5.81 24.66 15.52
C ASP A 47 5.24 24.72 14.08
N VAL A 48 4.38 25.70 13.79
CA VAL A 48 3.76 25.85 12.46
C VAL A 48 4.02 27.26 11.94
N LEU A 49 4.61 27.35 10.75
CA LEU A 49 4.89 28.58 10.03
C LEU A 49 3.99 28.63 8.80
N ALA A 50 3.37 29.78 8.55
CA ALA A 50 2.74 30.08 7.27
C ALA A 50 3.56 31.17 6.58
N LEU A 51 3.85 30.99 5.30
CA LEU A 51 4.66 31.90 4.52
C LEU A 51 4.13 32.05 3.10
N ARG A 52 4.47 33.18 2.48
CA ARG A 52 4.26 33.46 1.07
C ARG A 52 5.59 33.41 0.33
N VAL A 53 5.68 32.58 -0.69
CA VAL A 53 6.89 32.48 -1.53
C VAL A 53 6.98 33.64 -2.50
N VAL A 54 8.18 33.92 -2.98
CA VAL A 54 8.40 34.95 -4.01
C VAL A 54 8.22 34.35 -5.41
N THR A 55 7.95 35.20 -6.40
CA THR A 55 7.86 34.79 -7.81
C THR A 55 9.12 34.06 -8.26
N GLY A 56 8.94 32.95 -8.97
CA GLY A 56 10.04 32.09 -9.42
C GLY A 56 10.36 30.92 -8.49
N GLN A 57 9.81 30.90 -7.26
CA GLN A 57 9.94 29.76 -6.36
C GLN A 57 8.79 28.77 -6.49
N SER A 58 9.11 27.50 -6.29
CA SER A 58 8.17 26.39 -6.26
C SER A 58 8.23 25.66 -4.91
N LEU A 59 7.21 24.85 -4.63
CA LEU A 59 7.24 23.92 -3.49
C LEU A 59 8.45 22.97 -3.56
N THR A 60 8.88 22.60 -4.76
CA THR A 60 10.05 21.73 -4.98
C THR A 60 11.34 22.37 -4.50
N ASP A 61 11.52 23.68 -4.69
CA ASP A 61 12.72 24.40 -4.24
C ASP A 61 12.82 24.39 -2.72
N TRP A 62 11.68 24.55 -2.03
CA TRP A 62 11.60 24.43 -0.58
C TRP A 62 11.83 23.00 -0.10
N HIS A 63 11.28 22.00 -0.81
CA HIS A 63 11.50 20.59 -0.47
C HIS A 63 12.97 20.19 -0.55
N LYS A 64 13.72 20.68 -1.56
CA LYS A 64 15.18 20.46 -1.67
C LYS A 64 15.96 20.94 -0.45
N GLN A 65 15.48 21.98 0.21
CA GLN A 65 16.11 22.55 1.41
C GLN A 65 15.60 21.93 2.71
N SER A 66 14.72 20.92 2.68
CA SER A 66 14.03 20.45 3.89
C SER A 66 14.97 20.00 5.02
N GLU A 67 16.01 19.24 4.67
CA GLU A 67 16.98 18.72 5.63
C GLU A 67 17.83 19.86 6.23
N ALA A 68 18.31 20.75 5.37
CA ALA A 68 19.11 21.90 5.78
C ALA A 68 18.31 22.86 6.67
N LEU A 69 17.03 23.08 6.35
CA LEU A 69 16.09 23.86 7.17
C LEU A 69 15.79 23.18 8.52
N ALA A 70 15.60 21.86 8.54
CA ALA A 70 15.40 21.11 9.77
C ALA A 70 16.61 21.25 10.71
N ALA A 71 17.83 21.12 10.16
CA ALA A 71 19.09 21.32 10.89
C ALA A 71 19.21 22.76 11.42
N ALA A 72 18.98 23.77 10.57
CA ALA A 72 19.06 25.18 10.94
C ALA A 72 18.11 25.53 12.09
N TRP A 73 16.90 24.97 12.08
CA TRP A 73 15.91 25.19 13.13
C TRP A 73 16.01 24.22 14.31
N ARG A 74 16.96 23.27 14.30
CA ARG A 74 17.09 22.19 15.29
C ARG A 74 15.76 21.44 15.51
N ALA A 75 15.13 21.08 14.40
CA ALA A 75 13.93 20.26 14.37
C ALA A 75 14.32 18.85 13.94
N ASP A 76 13.75 17.84 14.57
CA ASP A 76 13.97 16.44 14.19
C ASP A 76 13.42 16.16 12.80
N ARG A 77 12.36 16.88 12.42
CA ARG A 77 11.72 16.77 11.12
C ARG A 77 10.99 18.05 10.77
N ILE A 78 10.88 18.35 9.47
CA ILE A 78 9.92 19.32 8.96
C ILE A 78 9.03 18.72 7.88
N THR A 79 7.82 19.25 7.73
CA THR A 79 6.97 19.00 6.56
C THR A 79 6.60 20.34 5.92
N ILE A 80 6.71 20.41 4.60
CA ILE A 80 6.42 21.62 3.82
C ILE A 80 5.25 21.28 2.90
N ARG A 81 4.21 22.12 2.89
CA ARG A 81 3.00 21.88 2.10
C ARG A 81 2.47 23.18 1.51
N ALA A 82 2.02 23.14 0.25
CA ALA A 82 1.24 24.25 -0.32
C ALA A 82 -0.16 24.34 0.32
N THR A 83 -0.56 25.54 0.73
CA THR A 83 -1.90 25.83 1.26
C THR A 83 -2.79 26.58 0.28
N ALA A 84 -2.18 27.41 -0.56
CA ALA A 84 -2.80 28.14 -1.66
C ALA A 84 -1.72 28.42 -2.72
N PRO A 85 -2.07 28.86 -3.95
CA PRO A 85 -1.07 29.33 -4.90
C PRO A 85 -0.15 30.38 -4.28
N GLY A 86 1.16 30.12 -4.27
CA GLY A 86 2.16 31.02 -3.67
C GLY A 86 2.25 30.98 -2.14
N GLU A 87 1.48 30.14 -1.44
CA GLU A 87 1.50 30.04 0.02
C GLU A 87 1.89 28.65 0.49
N LEU A 88 2.85 28.60 1.42
CA LEU A 88 3.35 27.37 2.02
C LEU A 88 3.12 27.36 3.54
N ARG A 89 2.97 26.14 4.06
CA ARG A 89 2.98 25.85 5.48
C ARG A 89 4.15 24.92 5.80
N ILE A 90 4.99 25.33 6.73
CA ILE A 90 6.05 24.50 7.30
C ILE A 90 5.62 24.07 8.70
N THR A 91 5.60 22.77 8.95
CA THR A 91 5.37 22.20 10.28
C THR A 91 6.67 21.59 10.75
N LEU A 92 7.22 22.09 11.85
CA LEU A 92 8.45 21.58 12.46
C LEU A 92 8.10 20.71 13.64
N MET A 93 8.65 19.49 13.67
CA MET A 93 8.56 18.57 14.80
C MET A 93 9.88 18.55 15.55
N ARG A 94 9.83 18.70 16.87
CA ARG A 94 11.00 18.68 17.80
C ARG A 94 10.96 17.48 18.76
N GLY A 95 10.21 16.47 18.36
CA GLY A 95 10.15 15.16 19.00
C GLY A 95 9.40 14.23 18.06
N ASP A 96 9.74 12.94 18.08
CA ASP A 96 9.00 11.96 17.29
C ASP A 96 7.71 11.55 18.02
N ALA A 97 6.58 12.10 17.57
CA ALA A 97 5.26 11.77 18.09
C ALA A 97 4.87 10.29 17.90
N LEU A 98 5.63 9.56 17.07
CA LEU A 98 5.43 8.16 16.73
C LEU A 98 6.56 7.26 17.25
N ALA A 99 7.46 7.74 18.12
CA ALA A 99 8.55 6.93 18.66
C ALA A 99 8.01 5.72 19.46
N ASP A 100 7.08 5.98 20.37
CA ASP A 100 6.58 4.97 21.30
C ASP A 100 5.56 4.03 20.62
N PRO A 101 5.61 2.71 20.93
CA PRO A 101 4.56 1.78 20.56
C PRO A 101 3.20 2.20 21.11
N ILE A 102 2.15 1.95 20.33
CA ILE A 102 0.77 2.30 20.70
C ILE A 102 -0.01 1.01 20.79
N ALA A 103 -0.48 0.66 21.97
CA ALA A 103 -1.25 -0.56 22.17
C ALA A 103 -2.53 -0.57 21.31
N LEU A 104 -2.91 -1.76 20.84
CA LEU A 104 -4.18 -1.99 20.17
C LEU A 104 -5.35 -1.69 21.13
N PRO A 105 -6.29 -0.81 20.77
CA PRO A 105 -7.56 -0.69 21.48
C PRO A 105 -8.39 -1.94 21.18
N MET A 106 -8.38 -2.92 22.09
CA MET A 106 -9.03 -4.21 21.90
C MET A 106 -10.54 -4.05 21.59
N PRO A 107 -11.02 -4.52 20.43
CA PRO A 107 -12.43 -4.42 20.10
C PRO A 107 -13.31 -5.33 20.98
N THR A 108 -14.56 -4.91 21.11
CA THR A 108 -15.64 -5.68 21.73
C THR A 108 -16.64 -6.12 20.66
N THR A 109 -17.57 -7.01 21.00
CA THR A 109 -18.62 -7.45 20.06
C THR A 109 -19.59 -6.33 19.68
N THR A 110 -19.65 -5.25 20.45
CA THR A 110 -20.50 -4.07 20.20
C THR A 110 -19.72 -2.91 19.58
N THR A 111 -18.42 -3.06 19.34
CA THR A 111 -17.62 -2.03 18.67
C THR A 111 -18.14 -1.85 17.25
N ALA A 112 -18.62 -0.65 16.93
CA ALA A 112 -19.08 -0.32 15.59
C ALA A 112 -17.93 -0.41 14.58
N VAL A 113 -18.20 -1.01 13.42
CA VAL A 113 -17.22 -1.19 12.34
C VAL A 113 -17.65 -0.39 11.13
N ASP A 114 -16.80 0.56 10.73
CA ASP A 114 -16.89 1.21 9.42
C ASP A 114 -15.79 0.62 8.51
N VAL A 115 -16.19 -0.28 7.61
CA VAL A 115 -15.27 -0.91 6.64
C VAL A 115 -14.74 0.08 5.60
N GLY A 116 -15.35 1.26 5.47
CA GLY A 116 -14.83 2.37 4.66
C GLY A 116 -13.76 3.20 5.40
N SER A 117 -13.57 3.00 6.70
CA SER A 117 -12.68 3.83 7.54
C SER A 117 -12.16 3.06 8.76
N VAL A 118 -11.44 1.96 8.53
CA VAL A 118 -10.96 1.07 9.60
C VAL A 118 -9.81 1.73 10.36
N ARG A 119 -9.96 1.90 11.67
CA ARG A 119 -8.93 2.47 12.54
C ARG A 119 -7.80 1.47 12.76
N VAL A 120 -6.56 1.84 12.41
CA VAL A 120 -5.39 0.94 12.47
C VAL A 120 -4.18 1.53 13.20
N GLY A 121 -4.26 2.77 13.67
CA GLY A 121 -3.14 3.41 14.35
C GLY A 121 -3.32 4.90 14.57
N ILE A 122 -2.22 5.66 14.57
CA ILE A 122 -2.24 7.12 14.61
C ILE A 122 -1.39 7.77 13.52
N THR A 123 -1.65 9.03 13.23
CA THR A 123 -0.81 9.89 12.39
C THR A 123 0.22 10.65 13.24
N GLU A 124 1.22 11.23 12.59
CA GLU A 124 2.19 12.16 13.23
C GLU A 124 1.51 13.35 13.96
N THR A 125 0.28 13.69 13.57
CA THR A 125 -0.54 14.74 14.21
C THR A 125 -1.42 14.21 15.36
N ARG A 126 -1.19 12.97 15.80
CA ARG A 126 -1.95 12.26 16.84
C ARG A 126 -3.45 12.12 16.56
N ARG A 127 -3.82 12.10 15.28
CA ARG A 127 -5.17 11.72 14.85
C ARG A 127 -5.21 10.22 14.62
N TRP A 128 -6.39 9.62 14.63
CA TRP A 128 -6.54 8.24 14.23
C TRP A 128 -6.11 8.05 12.77
N TRP A 129 -5.31 7.03 12.53
CA TRP A 129 -5.00 6.55 11.20
C TRP A 129 -6.10 5.57 10.78
N HIS A 130 -6.80 5.92 9.70
CA HIS A 130 -7.86 5.12 9.11
C HIS A 130 -7.42 4.57 7.75
N LEU A 131 -7.80 3.33 7.48
CA LEU A 131 -7.63 2.65 6.20
C LEU A 131 -8.99 2.27 5.60
N PRO A 132 -9.29 2.71 4.36
CA PRO A 132 -10.53 2.31 3.71
C PRO A 132 -10.38 0.93 3.09
N LEU A 133 -11.20 -0.05 3.48
CA LEU A 133 -11.25 -1.35 2.80
C LEU A 133 -12.28 -1.34 1.69
N LEU A 134 -13.50 -0.90 1.98
CA LEU A 134 -14.56 -0.87 0.99
C LEU A 134 -14.16 0.08 -0.15
N GLY A 135 -14.24 -0.41 -1.39
CA GLY A 135 -13.90 0.38 -2.57
C GLY A 135 -12.40 0.57 -2.83
N ASN A 136 -11.51 -0.11 -2.10
CA ASN A 136 -10.06 0.08 -2.20
C ASN A 136 -9.26 -1.22 -2.12
N HIS A 137 -8.04 -1.19 -2.68
CA HIS A 137 -7.02 -2.22 -2.52
C HIS A 137 -5.79 -1.58 -1.86
N LEU A 138 -5.17 -2.30 -0.92
CA LEU A 138 -4.10 -1.81 -0.07
C LEU A 138 -2.80 -2.58 -0.35
N LEU A 139 -1.70 -1.86 -0.50
CA LEU A 139 -0.35 -2.42 -0.55
C LEU A 139 0.47 -1.94 0.64
N VAL A 140 1.10 -2.86 1.36
CA VAL A 140 2.01 -2.58 2.49
C VAL A 140 3.40 -3.06 2.14
N ALA A 141 4.34 -2.15 1.94
CA ALA A 141 5.74 -2.49 1.70
C ALA A 141 6.60 -2.21 2.93
N GLY A 142 7.55 -3.09 3.22
CA GLY A 142 8.54 -2.84 4.27
C GLY A 142 9.50 -4.00 4.46
N ALA A 143 10.74 -3.70 4.83
CA ALA A 143 11.76 -4.69 5.13
C ALA A 143 11.35 -5.64 6.29
N THR A 144 12.14 -6.69 6.53
CA THR A 144 11.96 -7.54 7.72
C THR A 144 12.02 -6.70 8.99
N GLY A 145 11.10 -6.96 9.92
CA GLY A 145 11.01 -6.19 11.17
C GLY A 145 10.53 -4.74 10.99
N ALA A 146 10.03 -4.33 9.82
CA ALA A 146 9.48 -2.98 9.62
C ALA A 146 8.09 -2.80 10.28
N GLY A 147 7.46 -3.88 10.73
CA GLY A 147 6.12 -3.86 11.35
C GLY A 147 4.95 -4.09 10.37
N LYS A 148 5.17 -4.83 9.27
CA LYS A 148 4.10 -5.22 8.33
C LYS A 148 2.97 -5.96 9.04
N GLY A 149 3.32 -6.96 9.86
CA GLY A 149 2.37 -7.70 10.69
C GLY A 149 1.51 -6.79 11.57
N SER A 150 2.09 -5.74 12.17
CA SER A 150 1.34 -4.77 12.96
C SER A 150 0.27 -4.03 12.15
N VAL A 151 0.55 -3.68 10.88
CA VAL A 151 -0.45 -3.07 9.98
C VAL A 151 -1.57 -4.07 9.67
N LEU A 152 -1.23 -5.29 9.27
CA LEU A 152 -2.19 -6.33 8.91
C LEU A 152 -3.08 -6.71 10.10
N TRP A 153 -2.48 -6.93 11.28
CA TRP A 153 -3.20 -7.26 12.50
C TRP A 153 -4.03 -6.11 13.05
N SER A 154 -3.54 -4.86 12.96
CA SER A 154 -4.35 -3.68 13.33
C SER A 154 -5.61 -3.58 12.46
N LEU A 155 -5.48 -3.88 11.16
CA LEU A 155 -6.60 -3.92 10.25
C LEU A 155 -7.57 -5.07 10.58
N ILE A 156 -7.06 -6.29 10.77
CA ILE A 156 -7.85 -7.47 11.15
C ILE A 156 -8.62 -7.21 12.45
N ALA A 157 -7.97 -6.63 13.46
CA ALA A 157 -8.60 -6.24 14.71
C ALA A 157 -9.73 -5.22 14.48
N GLY A 158 -9.47 -4.20 13.66
CA GLY A 158 -10.46 -3.16 13.35
C GLY A 158 -11.73 -3.69 12.65
N ILE A 159 -11.64 -4.81 11.93
CA ILE A 159 -12.79 -5.47 11.28
C ILE A 159 -13.32 -6.70 12.04
N ALA A 160 -12.69 -7.11 13.13
CA ALA A 160 -13.00 -8.36 13.83
C ALA A 160 -14.49 -8.48 14.25
N PRO A 161 -15.18 -7.43 14.72
CA PRO A 161 -16.62 -7.51 14.99
C PRO A 161 -17.45 -7.81 13.73
N ALA A 162 -17.08 -7.24 12.57
CA ALA A 162 -17.75 -7.48 11.29
C ALA A 162 -17.45 -8.88 10.71
N VAL A 163 -16.29 -9.45 11.03
CA VAL A 163 -15.98 -10.85 10.76
C VAL A 163 -16.92 -11.77 11.53
N LYS A 164 -17.09 -11.52 12.84
CA LYS A 164 -17.96 -12.32 13.71
C LYS A 164 -19.43 -12.30 13.29
N THR A 165 -19.94 -11.17 12.83
CA THR A 165 -21.33 -11.04 12.34
C THR A 165 -21.53 -11.61 10.92
N GLY A 166 -20.44 -11.98 10.24
CA GLY A 166 -20.46 -12.46 8.87
C GLY A 166 -20.61 -11.36 7.82
N GLN A 167 -20.59 -10.07 8.21
CA GLN A 167 -20.59 -8.95 7.28
C GLN A 167 -19.28 -8.86 6.48
N VAL A 168 -18.18 -9.35 7.06
CA VAL A 168 -16.88 -9.51 6.40
C VAL A 168 -16.48 -10.98 6.37
N ARG A 169 -16.04 -11.45 5.20
CA ARG A 169 -15.38 -12.75 5.01
C ARG A 169 -13.89 -12.50 4.81
N LEU A 170 -13.09 -12.94 5.76
CA LEU A 170 -11.63 -12.77 5.75
C LEU A 170 -10.97 -14.00 5.11
N CYS A 171 -10.34 -13.80 3.95
CA CYS A 171 -9.60 -14.81 3.21
C CYS A 171 -8.11 -14.51 3.35
N VAL A 172 -7.32 -15.44 3.89
CA VAL A 172 -5.92 -15.19 4.21
C VAL A 172 -5.03 -16.14 3.44
N ILE A 173 -4.00 -15.59 2.81
CA ILE A 173 -2.96 -16.30 2.08
C ILE A 173 -1.62 -15.97 2.77
N ASP A 174 -1.06 -16.94 3.49
CA ASP A 174 0.19 -16.84 4.24
C ASP A 174 1.19 -17.91 3.74
N PRO A 175 1.83 -17.67 2.59
CA PRO A 175 2.69 -18.65 1.92
C PRO A 175 4.01 -18.93 2.68
N LYS A 176 4.26 -18.26 3.82
CA LYS A 176 5.41 -18.48 4.69
C LYS A 176 5.11 -19.52 5.78
N GLY A 177 4.29 -20.52 5.47
CA GLY A 177 3.96 -21.62 6.37
C GLY A 177 3.01 -21.24 7.51
N GLY A 178 2.30 -20.11 7.41
CA GLY A 178 1.33 -19.69 8.42
C GLY A 178 1.93 -19.04 9.67
N MET A 179 3.21 -18.69 9.65
CA MET A 179 3.93 -18.17 10.82
C MET A 179 3.46 -16.78 11.27
N GLU A 180 2.92 -15.96 10.35
CA GLU A 180 2.58 -14.56 10.63
C GLU A 180 1.09 -14.39 10.96
N LEU A 181 0.22 -15.14 10.26
CA LEU A 181 -1.24 -14.99 10.38
C LEU A 181 -1.94 -16.25 10.92
N GLY A 182 -1.27 -17.40 11.00
CA GLY A 182 -1.88 -18.68 11.36
C GLY A 182 -2.59 -18.70 12.71
N ALA A 183 -2.10 -17.93 13.69
CA ALA A 183 -2.75 -17.80 15.01
C ALA A 183 -4.18 -17.23 14.93
N GLY A 184 -4.53 -16.51 13.84
CA GLY A 184 -5.85 -15.96 13.57
C GLY A 184 -6.84 -16.91 12.91
N ARG A 185 -6.44 -18.15 12.59
CA ARG A 185 -7.22 -19.10 11.79
C ARG A 185 -8.70 -19.23 12.19
N PRO A 186 -9.11 -19.21 13.48
CA PRO A 186 -10.52 -19.23 13.85
C PRO A 186 -11.37 -18.05 13.32
N MET A 187 -10.75 -16.93 12.98
CA MET A 187 -11.37 -15.74 12.39
C MET A 187 -11.48 -15.82 10.87
N PHE A 188 -10.76 -16.73 10.22
CA PHE A 188 -10.63 -16.74 8.77
C PHE A 188 -11.71 -17.62 8.15
N THR A 189 -12.33 -17.11 7.07
CA THR A 189 -13.25 -17.88 6.23
C THR A 189 -12.49 -18.89 5.39
N VAL A 190 -11.35 -18.47 4.84
CA VAL A 190 -10.42 -19.33 4.11
C VAL A 190 -9.00 -18.97 4.58
N PHE A 191 -8.17 -19.99 4.78
CA PHE A 191 -6.76 -19.85 5.11
C PHE A 191 -5.95 -20.80 4.23
N THR A 192 -5.06 -20.26 3.41
CA THR A 192 -4.08 -21.03 2.65
C THR A 192 -2.68 -20.65 3.13
N HIS A 193 -1.79 -21.64 3.21
CA HIS A 193 -0.43 -21.47 3.73
C HIS A 193 0.63 -21.70 2.66
N ASP A 194 0.19 -21.88 1.42
CA ASP A 194 1.00 -22.30 0.29
C ASP A 194 0.53 -21.63 -1.02
N ALA A 195 1.47 -21.43 -1.94
CA ALA A 195 1.20 -20.87 -3.26
C ALA A 195 0.83 -21.98 -4.26
N THR A 196 -0.13 -22.83 -3.89
CA THR A 196 -0.52 -24.03 -4.65
C THR A 196 -1.94 -23.89 -5.24
N ASP A 197 -2.50 -25.01 -5.70
CA ASP A 197 -3.86 -25.13 -6.21
C ASP A 197 -4.94 -24.62 -5.24
N SER A 198 -4.68 -24.65 -3.92
CA SER A 198 -5.60 -24.15 -2.90
C SER A 198 -5.83 -22.64 -3.04
N THR A 199 -4.73 -21.88 -3.17
CA THR A 199 -4.73 -20.44 -3.39
C THR A 199 -5.29 -20.11 -4.76
N LEU A 200 -4.93 -20.87 -5.79
CA LEU A 200 -5.47 -20.68 -7.13
C LEU A 200 -7.00 -20.89 -7.17
N HIS A 201 -7.50 -21.92 -6.49
CA HIS A 201 -8.93 -22.19 -6.37
C HIS A 201 -9.67 -21.05 -5.67
N LEU A 202 -9.12 -20.53 -4.55
CA LEU A 202 -9.66 -19.36 -3.86
C LEU A 202 -9.75 -18.15 -4.80
N LEU A 203 -8.69 -17.83 -5.55
CA LEU A 203 -8.69 -16.71 -6.49
C LEU A 203 -9.74 -16.88 -7.59
N ARG A 204 -9.90 -18.09 -8.15
CA ARG A 204 -10.95 -18.39 -9.13
C ARG A 204 -12.34 -18.16 -8.56
N GLN A 205 -12.63 -18.68 -7.36
CA GLN A 205 -13.93 -18.48 -6.70
C GLN A 205 -14.22 -17.00 -6.42
N LEU A 206 -13.22 -16.23 -6.00
CA LEU A 206 -13.38 -14.79 -5.79
C LEU A 206 -13.71 -14.05 -7.10
N VAL A 207 -13.09 -14.43 -8.22
CA VAL A 207 -13.40 -13.88 -9.55
C VAL A 207 -14.82 -14.25 -10.00
N GLU A 208 -15.29 -15.47 -9.71
CA GLU A 208 -16.69 -15.84 -9.98
C GLU A 208 -17.68 -14.98 -9.20
N VAL A 209 -17.44 -14.80 -7.88
CA VAL A 209 -18.23 -13.89 -7.03
C VAL A 209 -18.19 -12.46 -7.57
N MET A 210 -17.01 -12.00 -7.98
CA MET A 210 -16.81 -10.67 -8.58
C MET A 210 -17.72 -10.48 -9.81
N HIS A 211 -17.69 -11.41 -10.75
CA HIS A 211 -18.48 -11.33 -11.98
C HIS A 211 -19.99 -11.42 -11.70
N ALA A 212 -20.41 -12.33 -10.82
CA ALA A 212 -21.81 -12.45 -10.42
C ALA A 212 -22.34 -11.14 -9.81
N ARG A 213 -21.57 -10.53 -8.91
CA ARG A 213 -21.91 -9.23 -8.30
C ARG A 213 -21.88 -8.10 -9.31
N ALA A 214 -20.85 -8.01 -10.14
CA ALA A 214 -20.75 -6.98 -11.18
C ALA A 214 -21.97 -6.98 -12.10
N ASN A 215 -22.42 -8.16 -12.54
CA ASN A 215 -23.61 -8.29 -13.39
C ASN A 215 -24.89 -7.84 -12.68
N ARG A 216 -25.05 -8.18 -11.39
CA ARG A 216 -26.24 -7.81 -10.62
C ARG A 216 -26.29 -6.31 -10.27
N LEU A 217 -25.13 -5.72 -9.97
CA LEU A 217 -25.01 -4.32 -9.54
C LEU A 217 -24.91 -3.34 -10.72
N ARG A 218 -24.61 -3.83 -11.93
CA ARG A 218 -24.50 -3.02 -13.16
C ARG A 218 -25.73 -2.14 -13.33
N GLY A 219 -25.51 -0.82 -13.40
CA GLY A 219 -26.57 0.18 -13.57
C GLY A 219 -27.44 0.45 -12.34
N LYS A 220 -27.21 -0.23 -11.20
CA LYS A 220 -28.03 -0.06 -9.98
C LYS A 220 -27.30 0.69 -8.87
N THR A 221 -26.07 0.29 -8.56
CA THR A 221 -25.23 0.97 -7.56
C THR A 221 -23.79 1.04 -8.04
N ARG A 222 -23.08 2.06 -7.60
CA ARG A 222 -21.66 2.27 -7.89
C ARG A 222 -20.74 1.55 -6.90
N LEU A 223 -21.26 1.17 -5.74
CA LEU A 223 -20.48 0.53 -4.67
C LEU A 223 -21.33 -0.50 -3.91
N HIS A 224 -20.72 -1.65 -3.64
CA HIS A 224 -21.29 -2.71 -2.83
C HIS A 224 -21.59 -2.25 -1.40
N THR A 225 -22.69 -2.72 -0.82
CA THR A 225 -23.03 -2.48 0.58
C THR A 225 -22.96 -3.81 1.34
N PRO A 226 -21.94 -4.02 2.19
CA PRO A 226 -21.75 -5.28 2.89
C PRO A 226 -22.85 -5.60 3.89
N THR A 227 -23.37 -6.82 3.83
CA THR A 227 -24.29 -7.40 4.82
C THR A 227 -23.86 -8.83 5.16
N SER A 228 -24.48 -9.49 6.14
CA SER A 228 -24.14 -10.88 6.47
C SER A 228 -24.49 -11.89 5.37
N SER A 229 -25.51 -11.60 4.55
CA SER A 229 -25.87 -12.39 3.35
C SER A 229 -25.05 -11.99 2.13
N GLU A 230 -24.55 -10.76 2.08
CA GLU A 230 -23.75 -10.22 0.99
C GLU A 230 -22.44 -9.61 1.52
N PRO A 231 -21.50 -10.45 1.99
CA PRO A 231 -20.35 -9.97 2.73
C PRO A 231 -19.33 -9.22 1.87
N LEU A 232 -18.55 -8.36 2.50
CA LEU A 232 -17.29 -7.87 1.96
C LEU A 232 -16.26 -8.99 2.05
N PHE A 233 -15.62 -9.33 0.94
CA PHE A 233 -14.45 -10.22 0.96
C PHE A 233 -13.19 -9.37 1.15
N VAL A 234 -12.47 -9.64 2.23
CA VAL A 234 -11.15 -9.03 2.50
C VAL A 234 -10.12 -10.12 2.31
N VAL A 235 -9.28 -9.98 1.28
CA VAL A 235 -8.23 -10.93 0.93
C VAL A 235 -6.91 -10.38 1.44
N VAL A 236 -6.35 -10.99 2.49
CA VAL A 236 -5.06 -10.61 3.06
C VAL A 236 -3.99 -11.54 2.52
N ILE A 237 -2.93 -10.97 1.96
CA ILE A 237 -1.79 -11.70 1.41
C ILE A 237 -0.55 -11.22 2.16
N ASP A 238 0.06 -12.06 3.00
CA ASP A 238 1.21 -11.67 3.82
C ASP A 238 2.45 -11.33 2.99
N GLU A 239 2.67 -12.10 1.92
CA GLU A 239 3.75 -11.85 0.97
C GLU A 239 3.24 -12.13 -0.44
N ILE A 240 2.91 -11.07 -1.16
CA ILE A 240 2.40 -11.22 -2.53
C ILE A 240 3.48 -11.72 -3.49
N ALA A 241 4.77 -11.43 -3.22
CA ALA A 241 5.89 -11.95 -4.01
C ALA A 241 5.93 -13.48 -4.02
N ALA A 242 5.39 -14.14 -3.00
CA ALA A 242 5.33 -15.60 -2.97
C ALA A 242 4.27 -16.19 -3.90
N LEU A 243 3.30 -15.39 -4.35
CA LEU A 243 2.29 -15.78 -5.35
C LEU A 243 2.73 -15.47 -6.79
N THR A 244 3.82 -14.73 -6.95
CA THR A 244 4.36 -14.32 -8.26
C THR A 244 5.78 -14.84 -8.43
N ALA A 245 6.76 -14.25 -7.72
CA ALA A 245 8.18 -14.51 -7.89
C ALA A 245 8.62 -15.91 -7.44
N TYR A 246 7.98 -16.51 -6.42
CA TYR A 246 8.42 -17.79 -5.84
C TYR A 246 7.67 -19.02 -6.36
N VAL A 247 6.66 -18.83 -7.23
CA VAL A 247 5.97 -19.94 -7.88
C VAL A 247 6.82 -20.47 -9.05
N THR A 248 7.23 -21.73 -8.95
CA THR A 248 8.08 -22.41 -9.94
C THR A 248 7.31 -22.80 -11.21
N ASP A 249 6.07 -23.24 -11.06
CA ASP A 249 5.19 -23.55 -12.19
C ASP A 249 4.77 -22.26 -12.90
N ARG A 250 5.27 -22.08 -14.13
CA ARG A 250 4.99 -20.90 -14.95
C ARG A 250 3.51 -20.73 -15.27
N ARG A 251 2.78 -21.83 -15.49
CA ARG A 251 1.34 -21.79 -15.82
C ARG A 251 0.54 -21.34 -14.61
N VAL A 252 0.79 -21.94 -13.44
CA VAL A 252 0.13 -21.56 -12.19
C VAL A 252 0.42 -20.09 -11.87
N ARG A 253 1.68 -19.67 -11.97
CA ARG A 253 2.08 -18.26 -11.77
C ARG A 253 1.32 -17.31 -12.69
N SER A 254 1.31 -17.59 -14.00
CA SER A 254 0.66 -16.73 -14.99
C SER A 254 -0.85 -16.63 -14.74
N GLU A 255 -1.48 -17.71 -14.29
CA GLU A 255 -2.90 -17.70 -13.96
C GLU A 255 -3.19 -16.92 -12.68
N MET A 256 -2.37 -17.09 -11.63
CA MET A 256 -2.46 -16.28 -10.40
C MET A 256 -2.32 -14.78 -10.69
N GLU A 257 -1.33 -14.40 -11.50
CA GLU A 257 -1.11 -13.01 -11.93
C GLU A 257 -2.34 -12.45 -12.68
N GLN A 258 -2.91 -13.24 -13.60
CA GLN A 258 -4.11 -12.86 -14.33
C GLN A 258 -5.32 -12.65 -13.39
N LEU A 259 -5.56 -13.59 -12.48
CA LEU A 259 -6.69 -13.50 -11.53
C LEU A 259 -6.51 -12.33 -10.56
N LEU A 260 -5.31 -12.12 -10.03
CA LEU A 260 -4.98 -10.97 -9.18
C LEU A 260 -5.19 -9.65 -9.94
N GLY A 261 -4.75 -9.57 -11.20
CA GLY A 261 -4.96 -8.41 -12.06
C GLY A 261 -6.45 -8.09 -12.28
N LEU A 262 -7.28 -9.11 -12.51
CA LEU A 262 -8.73 -8.96 -12.62
C LEU A 262 -9.35 -8.44 -11.30
N LEU A 263 -9.01 -9.07 -10.17
CA LEU A 263 -9.52 -8.68 -8.85
C LEU A 263 -9.12 -7.25 -8.47
N LEU A 264 -7.87 -6.85 -8.70
CA LEU A 264 -7.41 -5.49 -8.42
C LEU A 264 -8.05 -4.44 -9.34
N SER A 265 -8.35 -4.81 -10.59
CA SER A 265 -8.95 -3.89 -11.57
C SER A 265 -10.44 -3.69 -11.32
N GLN A 266 -11.16 -4.75 -10.95
CA GLN A 266 -12.64 -4.79 -10.99
C GLN A 266 -13.30 -5.12 -9.64
N GLY A 267 -12.55 -5.64 -8.66
CA GLY A 267 -13.07 -6.15 -7.39
C GLY A 267 -13.55 -5.07 -6.43
N ARG A 268 -12.87 -3.91 -6.38
CA ARG A 268 -13.12 -2.86 -5.38
C ARG A 268 -14.59 -2.44 -5.26
N ALA A 269 -15.27 -2.25 -6.40
CA ALA A 269 -16.63 -1.74 -6.43
C ALA A 269 -17.67 -2.79 -6.04
N VAL A 270 -17.34 -4.08 -6.21
CA VAL A 270 -18.24 -5.22 -5.97
C VAL A 270 -17.98 -5.91 -4.63
N GLY A 271 -17.26 -5.25 -3.73
CA GLY A 271 -17.04 -5.73 -2.37
C GLY A 271 -16.02 -6.86 -2.28
N ILE A 272 -14.94 -6.77 -3.06
CA ILE A 272 -13.73 -7.58 -2.89
C ILE A 272 -12.54 -6.63 -2.76
N SER A 273 -11.91 -6.65 -1.60
CA SER A 273 -10.77 -5.78 -1.25
C SER A 273 -9.54 -6.65 -1.01
N LEU A 274 -8.42 -6.26 -1.63
CA LEU A 274 -7.14 -6.97 -1.49
C LEU A 274 -6.24 -6.13 -0.61
N VAL A 275 -5.58 -6.78 0.35
CA VAL A 275 -4.58 -6.20 1.23
C VAL A 275 -3.34 -7.06 1.11
N ALA A 276 -2.35 -6.56 0.39
CA ALA A 276 -1.13 -7.29 0.08
C ALA A 276 0.05 -6.66 0.81
N ALA A 277 0.93 -7.49 1.37
CA ALA A 277 2.22 -7.08 1.87
C ALA A 277 3.36 -7.54 0.94
N VAL A 278 4.41 -6.72 0.86
CA VAL A 278 5.63 -7.01 0.11
C VAL A 278 6.85 -6.64 0.95
N GLN A 279 7.84 -7.53 1.01
CA GLN A 279 9.04 -7.29 1.81
C GLN A 279 10.10 -6.44 1.09
N ASP A 280 10.37 -6.76 -0.18
CA ASP A 280 11.34 -6.04 -1.01
C ASP A 280 10.69 -5.65 -2.35
N PRO A 281 10.28 -4.39 -2.51
CA PRO A 281 9.60 -3.94 -3.72
C PRO A 281 10.51 -3.91 -4.96
N ALA A 282 11.83 -4.06 -4.82
CA ALA A 282 12.77 -4.09 -5.94
C ALA A 282 12.95 -5.50 -6.51
N LYS A 283 12.89 -6.53 -5.66
CA LYS A 283 12.98 -7.94 -6.08
C LYS A 283 11.68 -8.51 -6.62
N ASP A 284 10.58 -7.83 -6.38
CA ASP A 284 9.25 -8.29 -6.76
C ASP A 284 8.77 -7.62 -8.07
N THR A 285 8.61 -8.41 -9.13
CA THR A 285 8.12 -7.95 -10.44
C THR A 285 6.59 -7.85 -10.50
N LEU A 286 5.93 -7.35 -9.45
CA LEU A 286 4.48 -7.09 -9.46
C LEU A 286 4.09 -6.09 -10.56
N SER A 287 3.66 -6.61 -11.70
CA SER A 287 3.07 -5.83 -12.80
C SER A 287 1.81 -5.06 -12.37
N VAL A 288 1.09 -5.58 -11.38
CA VAL A 288 -0.20 -5.05 -10.90
C VAL A 288 -0.09 -4.01 -9.78
N ARG A 289 1.12 -3.62 -9.38
CA ARG A 289 1.36 -2.73 -8.22
C ARG A 289 0.64 -1.38 -8.29
N GLN A 290 0.50 -0.85 -9.51
CA GLN A 290 -0.17 0.44 -9.73
C GLN A 290 -1.68 0.37 -9.47
N LEU A 291 -2.28 -0.82 -9.43
CA LEU A 291 -3.72 -1.00 -9.20
C LEU A 291 -4.13 -0.88 -7.71
N PHE A 292 -3.16 -0.88 -6.78
CA PHE A 292 -3.43 -0.64 -5.37
C PHE A 292 -3.68 0.85 -5.11
N THR A 293 -4.89 1.20 -4.70
CA THR A 293 -5.33 2.60 -4.52
C THR A 293 -4.84 3.22 -3.21
N VAL A 294 -4.43 2.40 -2.24
CA VAL A 294 -3.83 2.84 -0.98
C VAL A 294 -2.49 2.14 -0.83
N ARG A 295 -1.41 2.89 -0.71
CA ARG A 295 -0.05 2.35 -0.61
C ARG A 295 0.61 2.83 0.67
N ILE A 296 1.22 1.91 1.40
CA ILE A 296 1.82 2.13 2.70
C ILE A 296 3.28 1.68 2.59
N GLY A 297 4.20 2.61 2.79
CA GLY A 297 5.64 2.34 2.86
C GLY A 297 6.09 2.43 4.31
N LEU A 298 6.35 1.29 4.93
CA LEU A 298 7.06 1.21 6.21
C LEU A 298 8.57 1.41 5.96
N ARG A 299 9.41 1.06 6.93
CA ARG A 299 10.86 1.10 6.77
C ARG A 299 11.30 0.28 5.55
N LEU A 300 12.01 0.93 4.63
CA LEU A 300 12.60 0.35 3.41
C LEU A 300 14.13 0.44 3.49
N THR A 301 14.85 -0.31 2.66
CA THR A 301 16.32 -0.32 2.71
C THR A 301 16.94 0.78 1.84
N GLU A 302 16.26 1.17 0.77
CA GLU A 302 16.79 2.15 -0.20
C GLU A 302 15.78 3.25 -0.52
N ALA A 303 16.32 4.45 -0.81
CA ALA A 303 15.53 5.61 -1.20
C ALA A 303 14.68 5.37 -2.46
N THR A 304 15.21 4.62 -3.43
CA THR A 304 14.54 4.26 -4.69
C THR A 304 13.28 3.44 -4.45
N GLN A 305 13.29 2.56 -3.45
CA GLN A 305 12.15 1.72 -3.09
C GLN A 305 10.94 2.53 -2.62
N THR A 306 11.15 3.70 -2.00
CA THR A 306 10.06 4.63 -1.66
C THR A 306 9.25 4.98 -2.91
N ALA A 307 9.92 5.37 -3.99
CA ALA A 307 9.24 5.74 -5.23
C ALA A 307 8.56 4.54 -5.90
N MET A 308 9.18 3.36 -5.81
CA MET A 308 8.61 2.10 -6.32
C MET A 308 7.32 1.68 -5.62
N VAL A 309 7.09 2.12 -4.37
CA VAL A 309 5.90 1.78 -3.58
C VAL A 309 4.90 2.92 -3.56
N LEU A 310 5.33 4.13 -3.21
CA LEU A 310 4.46 5.27 -2.94
C LEU A 310 4.23 6.17 -4.17
N GLY A 311 4.94 5.90 -5.28
CA GLY A 311 4.86 6.65 -6.51
C GLY A 311 6.01 7.65 -6.70
N GLN A 312 6.16 8.13 -7.94
CA GLN A 312 7.20 9.09 -8.29
C GLN A 312 7.03 10.40 -7.52
N GLY A 313 8.13 10.96 -7.02
CA GLY A 313 8.14 12.18 -6.21
C GLY A 313 7.62 12.01 -4.78
N ALA A 314 7.20 10.81 -4.35
CA ALA A 314 6.74 10.59 -2.97
C ALA A 314 7.85 10.88 -1.93
N ARG A 315 9.09 10.49 -2.25
CA ARG A 315 10.25 10.82 -1.42
C ARG A 315 10.46 12.32 -1.31
N ASP A 316 10.44 13.02 -2.44
CA ASP A 316 10.61 14.49 -2.49
C ASP A 316 9.48 15.21 -1.73
N ALA A 317 8.27 14.63 -1.74
CA ALA A 317 7.14 15.09 -0.93
C ALA A 317 7.26 14.75 0.57
N GLY A 318 8.37 14.15 0.99
CA GLY A 318 8.72 13.87 2.39
C GLY A 318 8.45 12.45 2.88
N ALA A 319 8.09 11.50 2.00
CA ALA A 319 7.90 10.10 2.39
C ALA A 319 9.24 9.36 2.51
N GLU A 320 10.08 9.69 3.48
CA GLU A 320 11.43 9.12 3.60
C GLU A 320 11.41 7.73 4.29
N CYS A 321 10.94 6.70 3.60
CA CYS A 321 10.78 5.34 4.16
C CYS A 321 12.11 4.71 4.61
N ASP A 322 13.19 4.94 3.86
CA ASP A 322 14.57 4.49 4.15
C ASP A 322 15.23 5.25 5.31
N ARG A 323 14.64 6.35 5.78
CA ARG A 323 15.10 7.08 6.97
C ARG A 323 14.29 6.75 8.22
N ILE A 324 13.36 5.80 8.16
CA ILE A 324 12.62 5.34 9.34
C ILE A 324 13.56 4.52 10.22
N ALA A 325 13.63 4.84 11.50
CA ALA A 325 14.51 4.16 12.45
C ALA A 325 14.11 2.70 12.70
N ASP A 326 15.10 1.81 12.83
CA ASP A 326 14.89 0.39 13.09
C ASP A 326 14.11 0.12 14.38
N ALA A 327 14.30 0.96 15.41
CA ALA A 327 13.62 0.88 16.70
C ALA A 327 12.14 1.32 16.66
N THR A 328 11.61 1.69 15.49
CA THR A 328 10.23 2.18 15.34
C THR A 328 9.37 1.32 14.39
N PRO A 329 9.27 -0.01 14.62
CA PRO A 329 8.43 -0.86 13.79
C PRO A 329 6.97 -0.40 13.81
N GLY A 330 6.33 -0.48 12.65
CA GLY A 330 4.96 -0.01 12.42
C GLY A 330 4.85 1.46 12.05
N VAL A 331 5.95 2.24 12.09
CA VAL A 331 6.02 3.58 11.51
C VAL A 331 6.17 3.49 9.99
N GLY A 332 5.45 4.34 9.28
CA GLY A 332 5.51 4.42 7.83
C GLY A 332 4.86 5.66 7.26
N TYR A 333 4.66 5.66 5.95
CA TYR A 333 3.92 6.67 5.22
C TYR A 333 2.80 6.02 4.42
N MET A 334 1.64 6.64 4.47
CA MET A 334 0.50 6.27 3.65
C MET A 334 0.33 7.29 2.53
N MET A 335 0.08 6.77 1.33
CA MET A 335 -0.37 7.50 0.16
C MET A 335 -1.69 6.89 -0.32
N ILE A 336 -2.64 7.76 -0.66
CA ILE A 336 -3.88 7.36 -1.32
C ILE A 336 -3.83 7.91 -2.75
N ASP A 337 -4.18 7.10 -3.74
CA ASP A 337 -4.22 7.52 -5.13
C ASP A 337 -5.10 8.76 -5.33
N GLY A 338 -4.62 9.67 -6.17
CA GLY A 338 -5.22 10.99 -6.35
C GLY A 338 -4.87 12.00 -5.25
N THR A 339 -4.23 11.57 -4.16
CA THR A 339 -3.65 12.49 -3.17
C THR A 339 -2.15 12.66 -3.41
N ALA A 340 -1.69 13.90 -3.50
CA ALA A 340 -0.27 14.21 -3.68
C ALA A 340 0.49 14.31 -2.34
N ARG A 341 -0.03 13.74 -1.25
CA ARG A 341 0.40 14.08 0.11
C ARG A 341 0.65 12.84 0.97
N PRO A 342 1.92 12.49 1.25
CA PRO A 342 2.21 11.42 2.18
C PRO A 342 1.80 11.81 3.59
N VAL A 343 1.18 10.86 4.28
CA VAL A 343 0.82 10.99 5.69
C VAL A 343 1.72 10.04 6.48
N ARG A 344 2.53 10.58 7.39
CA ARG A 344 3.32 9.75 8.30
C ARG A 344 2.41 9.16 9.38
N VAL A 345 2.51 7.85 9.58
CA VAL A 345 1.59 7.04 10.37
C VAL A 345 2.35 6.03 11.23
N ARG A 346 1.69 5.53 12.28
CA ARG A 346 2.13 4.39 13.08
C ARG A 346 0.97 3.43 13.32
N ALA A 347 1.17 2.15 12.99
CA ALA A 347 0.21 1.08 13.31
C ALA A 347 0.12 0.81 14.81
N PHE A 348 -1.00 0.24 15.27
CA PHE A 348 -1.02 -0.31 16.63
C PHE A 348 -0.01 -1.46 16.76
N HIS A 349 0.63 -1.53 17.91
CA HIS A 349 1.42 -2.67 18.33
C HIS A 349 0.46 -3.75 18.81
N VAL A 350 0.32 -4.80 17.99
CA VAL A 350 -0.53 -5.96 18.29
C VAL A 350 0.38 -7.08 18.78
N THR A 351 0.10 -7.58 19.98
CA THR A 351 0.87 -8.66 20.60
C THR A 351 0.26 -10.03 20.32
N ASP A 352 1.01 -11.10 20.56
CA ASP A 352 0.49 -12.48 20.45
C ASP A 352 -0.70 -12.71 21.39
N HIS A 353 -0.71 -12.06 22.56
CA HIS A 353 -1.84 -12.10 23.49
C HIS A 353 -3.09 -11.44 22.88
N ASP A 354 -2.91 -10.30 22.19
CA ASP A 354 -4.00 -9.63 21.49
C ASP A 354 -4.55 -10.52 20.36
N ILE A 355 -3.66 -11.13 19.56
CA ILE A 355 -4.02 -12.05 18.49
C ILE A 355 -4.83 -13.24 19.03
N THR A 356 -4.35 -13.87 20.10
CA THR A 356 -5.02 -14.99 20.76
C THR A 356 -6.42 -14.58 21.25
N THR A 357 -6.53 -13.38 21.84
CA THR A 357 -7.79 -12.82 22.32
C THR A 357 -8.77 -12.56 21.17
N LEU A 358 -8.29 -11.97 20.07
CA LEU A 358 -9.07 -11.71 18.88
C LEU A 358 -9.61 -13.02 18.27
N ALA A 359 -8.73 -14.01 18.10
CA ALA A 359 -9.06 -15.32 17.54
C ALA A 359 -10.10 -16.06 18.38
N ALA A 360 -10.00 -15.98 19.71
CA ALA A 360 -10.98 -16.57 20.61
C ALA A 360 -12.35 -15.86 20.53
N ARG A 361 -12.36 -14.53 20.49
CA ARG A 361 -13.57 -13.70 20.62
C ARG A 361 -14.35 -13.54 19.32
N PHE A 362 -13.67 -13.48 18.16
CA PHE A 362 -14.23 -13.09 16.87
C PHE A 362 -14.11 -14.19 15.81
N ARG A 363 -14.53 -15.40 16.18
CA ARG A 363 -14.59 -16.53 15.25
C ARG A 363 -15.50 -16.23 14.05
N ALA A 364 -15.08 -16.65 12.87
CA ALA A 364 -15.92 -16.55 11.67
C ALA A 364 -17.17 -17.42 11.83
N PRO A 365 -18.33 -16.99 11.30
CA PRO A 365 -19.52 -17.84 11.23
C PRO A 365 -19.24 -19.10 10.42
N ARG A 366 -19.47 -20.27 11.02
CA ARG A 366 -19.50 -21.54 10.29
C ARG A 366 -20.57 -21.46 9.20
N ALA A 367 -20.24 -21.88 7.99
CA ALA A 367 -21.26 -22.06 6.95
C ALA A 367 -22.27 -23.09 7.46
N ALA A 368 -23.54 -22.70 7.58
CA ALA A 368 -24.59 -23.65 7.89
C ALA A 368 -24.70 -24.61 6.71
N THR A 369 -24.42 -25.90 6.93
CA THR A 369 -24.74 -26.98 6.00
C THR A 369 -26.26 -27.06 5.89
N ARG A 370 -26.85 -26.27 4.99
CA ARG A 370 -28.25 -26.37 4.63
C ARG A 370 -28.32 -26.92 3.21
N PRO A 371 -28.88 -28.12 2.97
CA PRO A 371 -29.06 -28.65 1.63
C PRO A 371 -30.22 -27.87 0.97
N THR A 372 -29.90 -26.75 0.32
CA THR A 372 -30.88 -26.01 -0.49
C THR A 372 -30.19 -25.32 -1.64
N ARG A 373 -30.74 -25.54 -2.85
CA ARG A 373 -30.31 -25.11 -4.19
C ARG A 373 -29.32 -23.94 -4.24
N LEU A 374 -28.21 -24.19 -4.96
CA LEU A 374 -27.25 -23.27 -5.57
C LEU A 374 -27.69 -21.79 -5.58
N THR A 375 -27.21 -21.04 -4.60
CA THR A 375 -26.96 -19.60 -4.72
C THR A 375 -25.45 -19.40 -4.67
N ALA A 376 -24.89 -18.66 -5.64
CA ALA A 376 -23.46 -18.39 -5.83
C ALA A 376 -22.79 -17.53 -4.73
N SER A 377 -23.17 -17.73 -3.46
CA SER A 377 -22.79 -16.89 -2.32
C SER A 377 -21.86 -17.60 -1.32
N ALA A 378 -21.60 -18.89 -1.48
CA ALA A 378 -20.76 -19.65 -0.54
C ALA A 378 -19.42 -19.99 -1.21
N LEU A 379 -18.32 -19.42 -0.68
CA LEU A 379 -17.00 -20.01 -0.90
C LEU A 379 -17.02 -21.40 -0.25
N THR A 380 -16.68 -22.44 -1.01
CA THR A 380 -16.58 -23.79 -0.48
C THR A 380 -15.34 -23.88 0.42
N PRO A 381 -15.45 -24.30 1.69
CA PRO A 381 -14.28 -24.48 2.54
C PRO A 381 -13.37 -25.57 1.97
N ILE A 382 -12.08 -25.27 1.85
CA ILE A 382 -11.06 -26.23 1.40
C ILE A 382 -10.78 -27.19 2.55
N GLY A 383 -11.03 -28.49 2.33
CA GLY A 383 -10.66 -29.55 3.27
C GLY A 383 -9.16 -29.78 3.22
N VAL A 384 -8.46 -29.48 4.32
CA VAL A 384 -7.07 -29.88 4.50
C VAL A 384 -7.10 -31.32 5.02
N SER A 385 -6.67 -32.28 4.22
CA SER A 385 -6.35 -33.63 4.67
C SER A 385 -5.23 -33.53 5.71
N GLY A 386 -5.58 -33.74 6.97
CA GLY A 386 -4.62 -33.81 8.07
C GLY A 386 -4.07 -35.22 8.20
N ASP A 387 -2.79 -35.39 7.91
CA ASP A 387 -2.03 -36.52 8.42
C ASP A 387 -1.70 -36.24 9.90
N TYR A 388 -2.28 -37.08 10.77
CA TYR A 388 -1.95 -37.14 12.18
C TYR A 388 -0.57 -37.80 12.34
N CYS A 389 0.48 -37.03 12.64
CA CYS A 389 1.64 -37.57 13.34
C CYS A 389 1.31 -37.60 14.84
N ASN A 390 0.98 -38.78 15.34
CA ASN A 390 0.85 -39.09 16.74
C ASN A 390 2.14 -39.80 17.17
N ASP A 391 3.09 -39.09 17.77
CA ASP A 391 4.26 -39.71 18.40
C ASP A 391 4.37 -39.26 19.86
N GLY A 392 3.98 -40.18 20.75
CA GLY A 392 4.44 -40.22 22.14
C GLY A 392 5.75 -41.03 22.25
N PRO A 393 6.50 -40.89 23.35
CA PRO A 393 7.94 -41.13 23.35
C PRO A 393 8.30 -42.58 23.68
N HIS A 394 9.25 -43.15 22.94
CA HIS A 394 10.01 -44.31 23.40
C HIS A 394 11.51 -44.06 23.36
N ALA A 395 12.09 -44.27 24.54
CA ALA A 395 13.49 -44.21 24.84
C ALA A 395 14.27 -45.36 24.17
N GLY A 396 15.54 -45.08 23.85
CA GLY A 396 16.61 -46.02 24.16
C GLY A 396 17.28 -46.76 22.99
N VAL A 397 18.59 -46.51 22.90
CA VAL A 397 19.66 -47.50 22.74
C VAL A 397 20.29 -47.69 21.34
N ALA A 398 21.57 -47.28 21.31
CA ALA A 398 22.78 -47.85 20.68
C ALA A 398 22.97 -47.94 19.15
N ARG A 399 23.94 -47.11 18.72
CA ARG A 399 25.09 -47.34 17.82
C ARG A 399 25.33 -48.79 17.33
N HIS A 400 25.64 -48.93 16.04
CA HIS A 400 26.71 -49.72 15.38
C HIS A 400 26.72 -49.32 13.88
N SER A 401 27.71 -48.58 13.35
CA SER A 401 29.01 -49.00 12.78
C SER A 401 29.00 -49.61 11.36
N ARG A 402 29.68 -48.88 10.45
CA ARG A 402 30.59 -49.32 9.35
C ARG A 402 30.08 -49.71 7.95
N HIS A 403 30.71 -49.02 6.98
CA HIS A 403 31.25 -49.47 5.67
C HIS A 403 30.20 -49.81 4.58
N ASN A 404 30.38 -49.57 3.28
CA ASN A 404 31.58 -49.60 2.46
C ASN A 404 31.40 -48.83 1.12
N ARG A 405 32.53 -48.53 0.46
CA ARG A 405 32.69 -47.97 -0.91
C ARG A 405 32.28 -48.96 -2.02
N HIS A 406 32.00 -48.43 -3.23
CA HIS A 406 32.56 -48.77 -4.57
C HIS A 406 31.72 -47.99 -5.62
N GLN A 407 32.20 -47.00 -6.40
CA GLN A 407 33.13 -46.96 -7.54
C GLN A 407 32.74 -47.72 -8.82
N HIS A 408 32.63 -46.94 -9.91
CA HIS A 408 33.05 -47.13 -11.31
C HIS A 408 32.11 -47.71 -12.41
N GLY A 409 32.25 -47.06 -13.59
CA GLY A 409 31.87 -47.48 -14.94
C GLY A 409 30.79 -46.56 -15.53
N GLY A 410 30.95 -45.78 -16.60
CA GLY A 410 31.85 -45.85 -17.75
C GLY A 410 31.02 -46.06 -19.03
N GLY A 411 31.26 -45.28 -20.09
CA GLY A 411 30.94 -45.70 -21.47
C GLY A 411 29.95 -44.85 -22.26
N SER A 412 30.40 -44.44 -23.44
CA SER A 412 29.87 -43.53 -24.44
C SER A 412 28.84 -44.12 -25.42
N ASP A 413 28.35 -43.21 -26.28
CA ASP A 413 27.96 -43.37 -27.69
C ASP A 413 26.47 -43.56 -28.06
N GLY A 414 26.07 -42.76 -29.06
CA GLY A 414 24.95 -43.07 -29.95
C GLY A 414 24.03 -41.91 -30.32
N ALA A 415 24.46 -41.02 -31.21
CA ALA A 415 23.58 -40.41 -32.23
C ALA A 415 23.85 -41.18 -33.56
N PRO A 416 23.04 -41.10 -34.66
CA PRO A 416 22.12 -40.01 -35.04
C PRO A 416 20.83 -40.47 -35.79
N ARG A 417 19.98 -39.49 -36.19
CA ARG A 417 19.09 -39.40 -37.39
C ARG A 417 17.81 -38.59 -37.05
N VAL A 418 17.14 -37.79 -37.91
CA VAL A 418 17.28 -37.20 -39.25
C VAL A 418 15.96 -36.39 -39.45
N LEU A 419 16.04 -35.17 -40.03
CA LEU A 419 14.97 -34.41 -40.75
C LEU A 419 13.68 -34.04 -39.97
N ASP A 420 12.99 -32.91 -40.14
CA ASP A 420 12.74 -32.03 -41.28
C ASP A 420 12.54 -30.57 -40.82
N GLY A 421 12.88 -29.62 -41.69
CA GLY A 421 12.53 -28.21 -41.54
C GLY A 421 11.27 -27.86 -42.33
N VAL A 422 10.34 -27.12 -41.71
CA VAL A 422 9.40 -26.23 -42.43
C VAL A 422 9.22 -24.93 -41.66
N ARG A 423 9.37 -23.83 -42.41
CA ARG A 423 9.29 -22.42 -42.04
C ARG A 423 7.91 -22.05 -41.50
N ILE A 424 7.86 -21.32 -40.38
CA ILE A 424 6.67 -20.56 -39.99
C ILE A 424 6.76 -19.16 -40.60
N VAL A 425 5.81 -18.88 -41.49
CA VAL A 425 5.56 -17.57 -42.10
C VAL A 425 4.96 -16.64 -41.04
N VAL A 426 5.63 -15.52 -40.76
CA VAL A 426 5.10 -14.42 -39.95
C VAL A 426 4.17 -13.60 -40.84
N ALA A 427 2.85 -13.77 -40.67
CA ALA A 427 1.86 -12.90 -41.28
C ALA A 427 1.62 -11.68 -40.37
N ALA A 428 2.18 -10.54 -40.77
CA ALA A 428 1.90 -9.25 -40.17
C ALA A 428 0.46 -8.81 -40.52
N SER A 429 -0.42 -8.79 -39.53
CA SER A 429 -1.74 -8.19 -39.66
C SER A 429 -1.72 -6.79 -39.08
N GLY A 430 -1.58 -5.80 -39.97
CA GLY A 430 -1.70 -4.38 -39.66
C GLY A 430 -3.15 -4.02 -39.36
N ILE A 431 -3.41 -3.59 -38.13
CA ILE A 431 -4.68 -2.95 -37.74
C ILE A 431 -4.48 -1.44 -37.85
N ARG A 432 -5.14 -0.86 -38.86
CA ARG A 432 -5.31 0.58 -39.08
C ARG A 432 -6.20 1.15 -37.99
N TRP A 433 -5.68 2.07 -37.19
CA TRP A 433 -6.50 2.93 -36.33
C TRP A 433 -7.15 4.03 -37.18
N LEU A 434 -8.47 3.94 -37.36
CA LEU A 434 -9.30 5.02 -37.88
C LEU A 434 -9.54 6.04 -36.76
N LEU A 435 -8.81 7.15 -36.81
CA LEU A 435 -9.09 8.34 -36.00
C LEU A 435 -10.40 8.97 -36.46
N ARG A 436 -11.49 8.74 -35.72
CA ARG A 436 -12.71 9.57 -35.79
C ARG A 436 -12.52 10.79 -34.88
N GLN A 437 -12.35 11.95 -35.49
CA GLN A 437 -12.53 13.24 -34.83
C GLN A 437 -14.05 13.53 -34.67
N PRO A 438 -14.52 14.00 -33.51
CA PRO A 438 -15.82 14.63 -33.41
C PRO A 438 -15.72 16.12 -33.77
N HIS A 439 -16.50 16.51 -34.78
CA HIS A 439 -16.81 17.90 -35.09
C HIS A 439 -17.51 18.58 -33.89
N SER A 440 -16.91 19.65 -33.35
CA SER A 440 -17.60 20.62 -32.51
C SER A 440 -18.04 21.81 -33.38
N THR A 441 -19.34 22.00 -33.49
CA THR A 441 -19.98 23.14 -34.14
C THR A 441 -19.77 24.43 -33.35
N HIS A 442 -19.73 25.52 -34.12
CA HIS A 442 -19.34 26.87 -33.75
C HIS A 442 -20.35 27.61 -32.88
N GLY A 443 -19.83 28.56 -32.12
CA GLY A 443 -20.54 29.80 -31.85
C GLY A 443 -19.81 30.66 -30.83
N TYR A 444 -18.93 31.58 -31.25
CA TYR A 444 -18.75 32.87 -30.57
C TYR A 444 -18.09 33.92 -31.49
N ARG A 445 -18.58 35.15 -31.32
CA ARG A 445 -18.45 36.37 -32.14
C ARG A 445 -17.02 36.82 -32.45
N ARG A 446 -16.80 37.22 -33.71
CA ARG A 446 -15.70 38.08 -34.17
C ARG A 446 -15.90 39.52 -33.68
N VAL A 447 -14.88 40.08 -33.02
CA VAL A 447 -14.66 41.52 -32.89
C VAL A 447 -13.43 41.87 -33.74
N ARG A 448 -13.59 42.81 -34.68
CA ARG A 448 -12.50 43.37 -35.51
C ARG A 448 -11.67 44.36 -34.67
N PRO A 449 -10.40 44.59 -35.04
CA PRO A 449 -9.90 45.94 -35.16
C PRO A 449 -9.40 46.25 -36.58
N ARG A 450 -9.40 47.55 -36.86
CA ARG A 450 -9.20 48.21 -38.15
C ARG A 450 -7.74 48.18 -38.62
N SER A 451 -7.64 48.30 -39.93
CA SER A 451 -6.50 48.46 -40.84
C SER A 451 -5.74 49.78 -40.73
N GLY A 452 -4.49 49.75 -41.21
CA GLY A 452 -3.68 50.88 -41.72
C GLY A 452 -2.24 50.81 -41.20
N GLY A 453 -1.16 50.84 -41.98
CA GLY A 453 -0.87 50.84 -43.42
C GLY A 453 0.65 50.56 -43.53
N VAL A 454 1.07 49.68 -44.45
CA VAL A 454 1.97 49.97 -45.59
C VAL A 454 3.20 50.82 -45.24
N ASP A 455 4.39 50.22 -45.28
CA ASP A 455 5.45 50.63 -46.21
C ASP A 455 6.44 49.49 -46.46
N THR A 456 6.95 49.47 -47.70
CA THR A 456 7.72 48.40 -48.35
C THR A 456 9.11 48.96 -48.69
N VAL A 457 10.01 48.09 -49.16
CA VAL A 457 11.30 48.36 -49.84
C VAL A 457 12.48 48.47 -48.86
N GLN A 458 13.57 47.70 -48.93
CA GLN A 458 14.15 46.86 -49.99
C GLN A 458 14.87 45.64 -49.37
#